data_AF-J0DAH2-F1
#
_entry.id   AF-J0DAH2-F1
#
_cell.length_a   1.000
_cell.length_b   1.000
_cell.length_c   1.000
_cell.angle_alpha   90.00
_cell.angle_beta   90.00
_cell.angle_gamma   90.00
#
_symmetry.space_group_name_H-M   'P 1'
#
loop_
_entity.id
_entity.type
_entity.pdbx_description
1 polymer ?
#
loop_
_entity_poly.entity_id
_entity_poly.type
_entity_poly.pdbx_seq_one_letter_code
_entity_poly.pdbx_strand_id
1 'polypeptide(L)' 'MNRPGPPPLPAAEQREFEELVKAADSANAPLLHPDARPKPAPEFEGETNPRTGEIGGPKREPTTHGDWSFGGRATDF' A
#
# COMPACT_ATOMS: atom_id res chain seq x y z
N MET A 1 -22.36 12.35 14.80
CA MET A 1 -21.94 11.10 14.14
C MET A 1 -22.92 10.79 12.99
N ASN A 2 -22.96 11.63 11.95
CA ASN A 2 -23.76 11.40 10.75
C ASN A 2 -23.25 12.36 9.67
N ARG A 3 -22.34 11.88 8.80
CA ARG A 3 -22.00 12.61 7.58
C ARG A 3 -22.87 12.02 6.47
N PRO A 4 -23.60 12.82 5.67
CA PRO A 4 -24.36 12.27 4.57
C PRO A 4 -23.37 11.62 3.59
N GLY A 5 -23.36 10.30 3.55
CA GLY A 5 -22.76 9.54 2.46
C GLY A 5 -23.71 9.58 1.24
N PRO A 6 -23.19 9.33 0.04
CA PRO A 6 -24.05 9.13 -1.11
C PRO A 6 -25.07 8.02 -0.80
N PRO A 7 -26.33 8.17 -1.25
CA PRO A 7 -27.32 7.10 -1.08
C PRO A 7 -26.80 5.82 -1.75
N PRO A 8 -26.99 4.64 -1.13
CA PRO A 8 -26.54 3.38 -1.71
C PRO A 8 -27.32 3.07 -3.00
N LEU A 9 -26.65 2.42 -3.95
CA LEU A 9 -27.28 1.97 -5.19
C LEU A 9 -28.28 0.83 -4.91
N PRO A 10 -29.32 0.65 -5.77
CA PRO A 10 -30.14 -0.54 -5.78
C PRO A 10 -29.29 -1.81 -5.88
N ALA A 11 -29.72 -2.91 -5.26
CA ALA A 11 -28.92 -4.14 -5.15
C ALA A 11 -28.43 -4.71 -6.51
N ALA A 12 -29.23 -4.56 -7.57
CA ALA A 12 -28.85 -4.99 -8.91
C ALA A 12 -27.72 -4.13 -9.49
N GLU A 13 -27.82 -2.80 -9.36
CA GLU A 13 -26.82 -1.84 -9.84
C GLU A 13 -25.52 -1.94 -9.04
N GLN A 14 -25.61 -2.11 -7.72
CA GLN A 14 -24.45 -2.32 -6.86
C GLN A 14 -23.68 -3.59 -7.27
N ARG A 15 -24.40 -4.68 -7.58
CA ARG A 15 -23.79 -5.93 -8.01
C ARG A 15 -23.08 -5.79 -9.35
N GLU A 16 -23.70 -5.13 -10.32
CA GLU A 16 -23.07 -4.86 -11.62
C GLU A 16 -21.80 -4.00 -11.45
N PHE A 17 -21.87 -2.94 -10.63
CA PHE A 17 -20.72 -2.10 -10.32
C PHE A 17 -19.56 -2.90 -9.70
N GLU A 18 -19.85 -3.75 -8.72
CA GLU A 18 -18.84 -4.59 -8.08
C GLU A 18 -18.24 -5.62 -9.05
N GLU A 19 -19.06 -6.22 -9.91
CA GLU A 19 -18.58 -7.12 -10.97
C GLU A 19 -17.65 -6.40 -11.95
N LEU A 20 -17.99 -5.17 -12.36
CA LEU A 20 -17.16 -4.33 -13.23
C LEU A 20 -15.84 -3.91 -12.57
N VAL A 21 -15.88 -3.46 -11.32
CA VAL A 21 -14.67 -3.10 -10.55
C VAL A 21 -13.76 -4.31 -10.40
N LYS A 22 -14.31 -5.46 -10.03
CA LYS A 22 -13.54 -6.71 -9.90
C LYS A 22 -12.92 -7.14 -11.23
N ALA A 23 -13.64 -7.01 -12.33
CA ALA A 23 -13.11 -7.29 -13.66
C ALA A 23 -11.97 -6.33 -14.04
N ALA A 24 -12.12 -5.03 -13.73
CA ALA A 24 -11.10 -4.02 -13.99
C ALA A 24 -9.84 -4.25 -13.15
N ASP A 25 -9.97 -4.57 -11.85
CA ASP A 25 -8.84 -4.90 -10.98
C ASP A 25 -8.11 -6.17 -11.43
N SER A 26 -8.84 -7.17 -11.94
CA SER A 26 -8.24 -8.42 -12.42
C SER A 26 -7.56 -8.27 -13.78
N ALA A 27 -8.04 -7.37 -14.63
CA ALA A 27 -7.47 -7.09 -15.95
C ALA A 27 -6.29 -6.10 -15.90
N ASN A 28 -6.21 -5.29 -14.84
CA ASN A 28 -5.12 -4.36 -14.63
C ASN A 28 -3.98 -5.03 -13.84
N ALA A 29 -2.88 -5.34 -14.53
CA ALA A 29 -1.56 -5.34 -13.90
C ALA A 29 -1.40 -4.01 -13.12
N PRO A 30 -0.66 -3.95 -11.99
CA PRO A 30 -0.72 -2.80 -11.09
C PRO A 30 -0.54 -1.52 -11.89
N LEU A 31 -1.61 -0.72 -11.98
CA LEU A 31 -1.63 0.58 -12.65
C LEU A 31 -0.81 1.55 -11.79
N LEU A 32 0.48 1.30 -11.70
CA LEU A 32 1.45 2.29 -11.29
C LEU A 32 1.32 3.41 -12.32
N HIS A 33 0.98 4.60 -11.84
CA HIS A 33 1.06 5.82 -12.63
C HIS A 33 2.44 5.86 -13.34
N PRO A 34 2.56 6.39 -14.56
CA PRO A 34 3.87 6.50 -15.23
C PRO A 34 4.94 7.18 -14.35
N ASP A 35 4.54 8.11 -13.49
CA ASP A 35 5.43 8.79 -12.53
C ASP A 35 5.53 8.10 -11.15
N ALA A 36 4.83 6.97 -10.95
CA ALA A 36 4.89 6.25 -9.70
C ALA A 36 6.28 5.66 -9.51
N ARG A 37 6.94 6.05 -8.42
CA ARG A 37 8.28 5.54 -8.11
C ARG A 37 8.20 4.07 -7.70
N PRO A 38 9.12 3.23 -8.20
CA PRO A 38 9.22 1.86 -7.73
C PRO A 38 9.52 1.84 -6.23
N LYS A 39 8.90 0.90 -5.52
CA LYS A 39 9.21 0.67 -4.12
C LYS A 39 10.67 0.22 -4.00
N PRO A 40 11.39 0.62 -2.94
CA PRO A 40 12.72 0.09 -2.68
C PRO A 40 12.68 -1.44 -2.55
N ALA A 41 13.70 -2.10 -3.07
CA ALA A 41 13.88 -3.53 -2.84
C ALA A 41 14.07 -3.80 -1.33
N PRO A 42 13.57 -4.95 -0.82
CA PRO A 42 13.85 -5.38 0.54
C PRO A 42 15.36 -5.66 0.71
N GLU A 43 15.91 -5.36 1.89
CA GLU A 43 17.30 -5.65 2.25
C GLU A 43 17.50 -7.08 2.74
N PHE A 44 16.44 -7.72 3.23
CA PHE A 44 16.46 -9.09 3.72
C PHE A 44 15.19 -9.85 3.36
N GLU A 45 15.33 -11.18 3.30
CA GLU A 45 14.23 -12.12 3.09
C GLU A 45 13.67 -12.63 4.43
N GLY A 46 12.42 -13.06 4.43
CA GLY A 46 11.73 -13.54 5.64
C GLY A 46 11.07 -12.43 6.48
N GLU A 47 10.69 -12.78 7.71
CA GLU A 47 10.01 -11.89 8.67
C GLU A 47 10.96 -11.32 9.72
N THR A 48 12.15 -11.92 9.87
CA THR A 48 13.13 -11.54 10.90
C THR A 48 14.27 -10.76 10.27
N ASN A 49 14.55 -9.58 10.80
CA ASN A 49 15.71 -8.80 10.40
C ASN A 49 17.00 -9.47 10.94
N PRO A 50 17.95 -9.89 10.09
CA PRO A 50 19.16 -10.59 10.54
C PRO A 50 20.12 -9.71 11.36
N ARG A 51 19.96 -8.39 11.33
CA ARG A 51 20.82 -7.45 12.06
C ARG A 51 20.25 -7.04 13.41
N THR A 52 18.95 -6.77 13.49
CA THR A 52 18.29 -6.28 14.71
C THR A 52 17.53 -7.38 15.46
N GLY A 53 17.20 -8.48 14.80
CA GLY A 53 16.36 -9.56 15.35
C GLY A 53 14.87 -9.22 15.41
N GLU A 54 14.46 -8.04 14.94
CA GLU A 54 13.06 -7.63 14.91
C GLU A 54 12.23 -8.52 13.97
N ILE A 55 11.01 -8.88 14.40
CA ILE A 55 10.08 -9.74 13.65
C ILE A 55 8.88 -8.90 13.18
N GLY A 56 8.55 -8.98 11.90
CA GLY A 56 7.39 -8.27 11.32
C GLY A 56 7.62 -6.77 11.05
N GLY A 57 8.86 -6.30 11.20
CA GLY A 57 9.26 -4.92 10.92
C GLY A 57 9.42 -4.63 9.42
N PRO A 58 9.69 -3.36 9.06
CA PRO A 58 10.06 -3.01 7.70
C PRO A 58 11.23 -3.86 7.19
N LYS A 59 11.12 -4.40 5.97
CA LYS A 59 12.19 -5.19 5.33
C LYS A 59 13.41 -4.37 4.91
N ARG A 60 13.52 -3.16 5.44
CA ARG A 60 14.57 -2.18 5.18
C ARG A 60 14.72 -1.31 6.40
N GLU A 61 15.95 -1.05 6.85
CA GLU A 61 16.17 -0.22 8.03
C GLU A 61 15.68 1.23 7.81
N PRO A 62 14.67 1.70 8.56
CA PRO A 62 14.20 3.07 8.44
C PRO A 62 15.21 4.10 8.97
N THR A 63 16.03 3.74 9.96
CA THR A 63 16.93 4.67 10.68
C THR A 63 18.35 4.77 10.14
N THR A 64 18.58 4.35 8.89
CA THR A 64 19.93 4.31 8.28
C THR A 64 20.70 5.64 8.34
N HIS A 65 20.00 6.79 8.35
CA HIS A 65 20.60 8.13 8.37
C HIS A 65 20.42 8.86 9.71
N GLY A 66 20.00 8.16 10.78
CA GLY A 66 19.74 8.73 12.09
C GLY A 66 18.32 9.29 12.29
N ASP A 67 17.51 9.35 11.24
CA ASP A 67 16.10 9.74 11.25
C ASP A 67 15.22 8.66 10.58
N TRP A 68 13.90 8.72 10.81
CA TRP A 68 12.97 7.79 10.15
C TRP A 68 12.83 8.16 8.67
N SER A 69 13.28 7.28 7.78
CA SER A 69 13.17 7.49 6.33
C SER A 69 12.43 6.35 5.63
N PHE A 70 11.41 6.69 4.82
CA PHE A 70 10.75 5.74 3.92
C PHE A 70 11.03 6.12 2.47
N GLY A 71 11.53 5.17 1.67
CA GLY A 71 11.89 5.45 0.28
C GLY A 71 12.94 6.56 0.11
N GLY A 72 13.78 6.79 1.13
CA GLY A 72 14.81 7.84 1.14
C GLY A 72 14.27 9.24 1.46
N ARG A 73 13.06 9.36 2.01
CA ARG A 73 12.48 10.63 2.47
C ARG A 73 12.21 10.56 3.96
N ALA A 74 12.71 11.55 4.69
CA ALA A 74 12.32 11.80 6.07
C ALA A 74 10.88 12.33 6.12
N THR A 75 10.11 11.92 7.11
CA THR A 75 8.77 12.47 7.40
C THR A 75 8.73 12.84 8.87
N ASP A 76 8.24 14.05 9.16
CA ASP A 76 8.03 14.56 10.52
C ASP A 76 6.53 14.48 10.89
N PHE A 77 6.19 14.33 12.17
CA PHE A 77 4.83 14.08 12.68
C PHE A 77 4.17 15.30 13.32
#